data_AF-A0A9P8EYU4-F1
#
_entry.id   AF-A0A9P8EYU4-F1
#
_cell.length_a   1.000
_cell.length_b   1.000
_cell.length_c   1.000
_cell.angle_alpha   90.00
_cell.angle_beta   90.00
_cell.angle_gamma   90.00
#
_symmetry.space_group_name_H-M   'P 1'
#
loop_
_entity.id
_entity.type
_entity.pdbx_description
1 polymer ?
#
loop_
_entity_poly.entity_id
_entity_poly.type
_entity_poly.pdbx_seq_one_letter_code
_entity_poly.pdbx_strand_id
1 'polypeptide(L)'
;VCTRPYLDYALHVMYELDKGKTLEELTKDANGRHRETEFALFTAIREYNDEEMVKSKCRICIDAAMRSTVAFDGVENFDRRLVVTNIMGTAHAQFGNMLVLAAVYNCNIEWLKELVPREKLQGLLRRTIAFIRRLQQASNVAVSDILILEAIDRTLFPESDG
;
A
#
# COMPACT_ATOMS: atom_id res chain seq x y z
N VAL A 1 6.84 15.37 2.15
CA VAL A 1 5.68 15.34 3.08
C VAL A 1 5.30 13.88 3.26
N CYS A 2 5.12 13.41 4.51
CA CYS A 2 4.64 12.05 4.77
C CYS A 2 3.12 12.00 4.55
N THR A 3 2.67 11.32 3.49
CA THR A 3 1.25 11.28 3.08
C THR A 3 0.53 9.98 3.43
N ARG A 4 1.27 8.93 3.84
CA ARG A 4 0.68 7.63 4.22
C ARG A 4 -0.36 7.73 5.34
N PRO A 5 -0.18 8.57 6.39
CA PRO A 5 -1.20 8.71 7.42
C PRO A 5 -2.55 9.24 6.92
N TYR A 6 -2.55 10.11 5.90
CA TYR A 6 -3.78 10.62 5.31
C TYR A 6 -4.53 9.52 4.56
N LEU A 7 -3.79 8.66 3.86
CA LEU A 7 -4.37 7.52 3.17
C LEU A 7 -4.92 6.47 4.15
N ASP A 8 -4.20 6.20 5.23
CA ASP A 8 -4.65 5.33 6.32
C ASP A 8 -5.94 5.85 6.96
N TYR A 9 -5.96 7.14 7.31
CA TYR A 9 -7.15 7.84 7.79
C TYR A 9 -8.33 7.73 6.82
N ALA A 10 -8.12 7.99 5.52
CA ALA A 10 -9.17 7.92 4.51
C ALA A 10 -9.73 6.49 4.34
N LEU A 11 -8.86 5.47 4.34
CA LEU A 11 -9.24 4.07 4.14
C LEU A 11 -10.01 3.48 5.32
N HIS A 12 -9.63 3.85 6.55
CA HIS A 12 -10.06 3.11 7.75
C HIS A 12 -10.85 3.94 8.76
N VAL A 13 -10.82 5.28 8.66
CA VAL A 13 -11.38 6.16 9.69
C VAL A 13 -12.45 7.09 9.14
N MET A 14 -12.14 7.86 8.10
CA MET A 14 -12.94 8.99 7.62
C MET A 14 -14.43 8.65 7.47
N TYR A 15 -14.76 7.58 6.72
CA TYR A 15 -16.15 7.17 6.49
C TYR A 15 -16.79 6.37 7.63
N GLU A 16 -15.98 5.81 8.52
CA GLU A 16 -16.49 5.08 9.68
C GLU A 16 -16.94 6.05 10.79
N LEU A 17 -16.31 7.23 10.87
CA LEU A 17 -16.79 8.34 11.71
C LEU A 17 -18.18 8.81 11.27
N ASP A 18 -18.45 8.90 9.97
CA ASP A 18 -19.77 9.27 9.43
C ASP A 18 -20.85 8.25 9.78
N LYS A 19 -20.46 6.99 10.01
CA LYS A 19 -21.34 5.91 10.49
C LYS A 19 -21.54 5.93 12.01
N GLY A 20 -20.99 6.92 12.70
CA GLY A 20 -21.16 7.12 14.14
C GLY A 20 -20.14 6.40 15.03
N LYS A 21 -19.10 5.78 14.47
CA LYS A 21 -18.01 5.22 15.28
C LYS A 21 -17.13 6.33 15.85
N THR A 22 -16.48 6.05 16.98
CA THR A 22 -15.55 7.01 17.58
C THR A 22 -14.12 6.79 17.08
N LEU A 23 -13.29 7.82 17.22
CA LEU A 23 -11.89 7.71 16.83
C LEU A 23 -11.15 6.71 17.73
N GLU A 24 -11.50 6.67 19.02
CA GLU A 24 -10.96 5.73 20.01
C GLU A 24 -11.26 4.27 19.65
N GLU A 25 -12.42 4.01 19.04
CA GLU A 25 -12.78 2.68 18.54
C GLU A 25 -11.94 2.29 17.31
N LEU A 26 -11.70 3.25 16.41
CA LEU A 26 -11.01 3.06 15.14
C LEU A 26 -9.48 3.02 15.29
N THR A 27 -8.93 3.48 16.41
CA THR A 27 -7.49 3.44 16.70
C THR A 27 -7.09 2.32 17.66
N LYS A 28 -7.81 1.19 17.67
CA LYS A 28 -7.40 -0.02 18.39
C LYS A 28 -6.64 -0.98 17.48
N ASP A 29 -5.66 -1.67 18.03
CA ASP A 29 -4.97 -2.78 17.35
C ASP A 29 -5.81 -4.06 17.37
N ALA A 30 -5.34 -5.12 16.70
CA ALA A 30 -6.01 -6.42 16.64
C ALA A 30 -6.20 -7.09 18.02
N ASN A 31 -5.47 -6.65 19.05
CA ASN A 31 -5.59 -7.12 20.43
C ASN A 31 -6.44 -6.18 21.31
N GLY A 32 -7.07 -5.16 20.71
CA GLY A 32 -7.90 -4.17 21.40
C GLY A 32 -7.11 -3.07 22.14
N ARG A 33 -5.79 -3.00 21.98
CA ARG A 33 -4.96 -1.98 22.61
C ARG A 33 -5.04 -0.66 21.85
N HIS A 34 -5.07 0.45 22.57
CA HIS A 34 -5.08 1.77 21.96
C HIS A 34 -3.75 2.09 21.27
N ARG A 35 -3.85 2.63 20.06
CA ARG A 35 -2.73 3.16 19.29
C ARG A 35 -2.69 4.67 19.46
N GLU A 36 -1.99 5.12 20.51
CA GLU A 36 -1.96 6.54 20.92
C GLU A 36 -1.40 7.47 19.83
N THR A 37 -0.38 7.03 19.09
CA THR A 37 0.24 7.80 18.02
C THR A 37 -0.75 8.04 16.87
N GLU A 38 -1.41 6.98 16.42
CA GLU A 38 -2.42 7.01 15.37
C GLU A 38 -3.64 7.83 15.81
N PHE A 39 -4.05 7.71 17.08
CA PHE A 39 -5.10 8.55 17.64
C PHE A 39 -4.75 10.03 17.55
N ALA A 40 -3.58 10.44 18.06
CA ALA A 40 -3.14 11.83 17.99
C ALA A 40 -3.04 12.34 16.54
N LEU A 41 -2.52 11.50 15.64
CA LEU A 41 -2.34 11.84 14.24
C LEU A 41 -3.66 12.00 13.50
N PHE A 42 -4.61 11.09 13.71
CA PHE A 42 -5.93 11.15 13.07
C PHE A 42 -6.80 12.26 13.65
N THR A 43 -6.67 12.57 14.94
CA THR A 43 -7.27 13.78 15.54
C THR A 43 -6.76 15.02 14.83
N ALA A 44 -5.44 15.16 14.67
CA ALA A 44 -4.86 16.30 13.97
C ALA A 44 -5.27 16.36 12.49
N ILE A 45 -5.34 15.22 11.79
CA ILE A 45 -5.82 15.19 10.40
C ILE A 45 -7.25 15.72 10.33
N ARG A 46 -8.14 15.24 11.19
CA ARG A 46 -9.55 15.64 11.25
C ARG A 46 -9.74 17.11 11.62
N GLU A 47 -8.98 17.62 12.59
CA GLU A 47 -9.15 18.99 13.10
C GLU A 47 -8.62 20.07 12.15
N TYR A 48 -7.51 19.78 11.45
CA TYR A 48 -6.77 20.80 10.70
C TYR A 48 -6.85 20.64 9.17
N ASN A 49 -7.60 19.67 8.65
CA ASN A 49 -7.72 19.44 7.21
C ASN A 49 -9.18 19.25 6.81
N ASP A 50 -9.59 19.92 5.73
CA ASP A 50 -10.84 19.62 5.06
C ASP A 50 -10.72 18.34 4.22
N GLU A 51 -11.86 17.83 3.77
CA GLU A 51 -11.95 16.59 2.99
C GLU A 51 -11.14 16.68 1.68
N GLU A 52 -11.12 17.84 1.02
CA GLU A 52 -10.40 18.03 -0.24
C GLU A 52 -8.89 17.98 -0.04
N MET A 53 -8.38 18.52 1.07
CA MET A 53 -6.98 18.38 1.47
C MET A 53 -6.63 16.91 1.73
N VAL A 54 -7.48 16.17 2.45
CA VAL A 54 -7.27 14.73 2.70
C VAL A 54 -7.23 13.96 1.38
N LYS A 55 -8.17 14.18 0.47
CA LYS A 55 -8.19 13.59 -0.88
C LYS A 55 -6.93 13.91 -1.66
N SER A 56 -6.48 15.17 -1.62
CA SER A 56 -5.25 15.62 -2.29
C SER A 56 -4.01 14.87 -1.75
N LYS A 57 -3.87 14.74 -0.43
CA LYS A 57 -2.77 13.95 0.17
C LYS A 57 -2.84 12.47 -0.19
N CYS A 58 -4.04 11.89 -0.28
CA CYS A 58 -4.24 10.51 -0.72
C CYS A 58 -3.76 10.31 -2.16
N ARG A 59 -4.15 11.20 -3.09
CA ARG A 59 -3.69 11.16 -4.49
C ARG A 59 -2.17 11.22 -4.59
N ILE A 60 -1.53 12.14 -3.86
CA ILE A 60 -0.06 12.24 -3.79
C ILE A 60 0.55 10.94 -3.28
N CYS A 61 -0.03 10.33 -2.24
CA CYS A 61 0.47 9.08 -1.67
C CYS A 61 0.39 7.92 -2.68
N ILE A 62 -0.75 7.78 -3.35
CA ILE A 62 -0.99 6.70 -4.32
C ILE A 62 -0.10 6.88 -5.55
N ASP A 63 0.00 8.11 -6.07
CA ASP A 63 0.88 8.43 -7.19
C ASP A 63 2.35 8.18 -6.84
N ALA A 64 2.79 8.53 -5.63
CA ALA A 64 4.14 8.27 -5.19
C ALA A 64 4.43 6.76 -5.09
N ALA A 65 3.51 5.97 -4.52
CA ALA A 65 3.63 4.52 -4.47
C ALA A 65 3.68 3.91 -5.88
N MET A 66 2.77 4.31 -6.76
CA MET A 66 2.70 3.86 -8.15
C MET A 66 3.98 4.18 -8.93
N ARG A 67 4.43 5.44 -8.89
CA ARG A 67 5.67 5.86 -9.56
C ARG A 67 6.89 5.15 -8.98
N SER A 68 6.93 4.97 -7.65
CA SER A 68 8.00 4.24 -7.00
C SER A 68 8.06 2.80 -7.51
N THR A 69 6.93 2.11 -7.70
CA THR A 69 6.95 0.74 -8.24
C THR A 69 7.32 0.71 -9.72
N VAL A 70 6.79 1.64 -10.52
CA VAL A 70 7.16 1.74 -11.95
C VAL A 70 8.66 1.98 -12.13
N ALA A 71 9.33 2.72 -11.24
CA ALA A 71 10.76 2.95 -11.32
C ALA A 71 11.60 1.66 -11.17
N PHE A 72 11.06 0.63 -10.52
CA PHE A 72 11.70 -0.69 -10.40
C PHE A 72 11.08 -1.71 -11.36
N ASP A 73 10.16 -1.28 -12.22
CA ASP A 73 9.57 -2.11 -13.23
C ASP A 73 10.59 -2.44 -14.32
N GLY A 74 10.61 -3.70 -14.77
CA GLY A 74 11.57 -4.18 -15.77
C GLY A 74 13.01 -4.27 -15.28
N VAL A 75 13.28 -4.05 -13.98
CA VAL A 75 14.64 -4.24 -13.40
C VAL A 75 15.17 -5.64 -13.66
N GLU A 76 14.26 -6.58 -13.75
CA GLU A 76 14.51 -7.97 -14.00
C GLU A 76 15.10 -8.27 -15.39
N ASN A 77 14.90 -7.34 -16.34
CA ASN A 77 15.33 -7.40 -17.74
C ASN A 77 16.54 -6.50 -18.04
N PHE A 78 17.17 -5.87 -17.04
CA PHE A 78 18.38 -5.12 -17.29
C PHE A 78 19.56 -6.05 -17.54
N ASP A 79 20.18 -5.92 -18.71
CA ASP A 79 21.51 -6.50 -19.00
C ASP A 79 22.63 -5.89 -18.13
N ARG A 80 22.30 -4.85 -17.34
CA ARG A 80 23.22 -4.14 -16.45
C ARG A 80 22.94 -4.48 -14.99
N ARG A 81 24.00 -4.63 -14.21
CA ARG A 81 23.93 -4.81 -12.76
C ARG A 81 23.22 -3.61 -12.10
N LEU A 82 22.13 -3.88 -11.38
CA LEU A 82 21.47 -2.90 -10.53
C LEU A 82 22.43 -2.41 -9.44
N VAL A 83 22.64 -1.10 -9.35
CA VAL A 83 23.46 -0.46 -8.31
C VAL A 83 22.52 0.22 -7.33
N VAL A 84 22.39 -0.36 -6.14
CA VAL A 84 21.60 0.19 -5.03
C VAL A 84 22.39 0.05 -3.74
N THR A 85 22.17 0.98 -2.81
CA THR A 85 22.86 1.01 -1.51
C THR A 85 22.44 -0.17 -0.61
N ASN A 86 21.16 -0.57 -0.67
CA ASN A 86 20.63 -1.71 0.07
C ASN A 86 19.50 -2.39 -0.74
N ILE A 87 19.82 -3.53 -1.36
CA ILE A 87 18.85 -4.27 -2.19
C ILE A 87 17.69 -4.85 -1.38
N MET A 88 17.93 -5.31 -0.15
CA MET A 88 16.89 -5.87 0.71
C MET A 88 15.91 -4.78 1.17
N GLY A 89 16.43 -3.63 1.60
CA GLY A 89 15.59 -2.49 1.96
C GLY A 89 14.80 -1.95 0.77
N THR A 90 15.40 -1.95 -0.42
CA THR A 90 14.72 -1.55 -1.66
C THR A 90 13.57 -2.51 -2.00
N ALA A 91 13.81 -3.82 -1.92
CA ALA A 91 12.80 -4.83 -2.16
C ALA A 91 11.63 -4.74 -1.16
N HIS A 92 11.94 -4.58 0.13
CA HIS A 92 10.91 -4.44 1.16
C HIS A 92 10.08 -3.15 1.00
N ALA A 93 10.68 -2.07 0.51
CA ALA A 93 9.93 -0.87 0.14
C ALA A 93 8.94 -1.11 -1.03
N GLN A 94 9.32 -1.92 -2.02
CA GLN A 94 8.40 -2.30 -3.11
C GLN A 94 7.27 -3.20 -2.62
N PHE A 95 7.56 -4.15 -1.74
CA PHE A 95 6.54 -4.92 -1.03
C PHE A 95 5.52 -3.98 -0.35
N GLY A 96 5.99 -3.01 0.45
CA GLY A 96 5.12 -2.05 1.13
C GLY A 96 4.31 -1.14 0.19
N ASN A 97 4.81 -0.83 -1.01
CA ASN A 97 4.03 -0.10 -2.02
C ASN A 97 2.90 -0.98 -2.59
N MET A 98 3.17 -2.26 -2.85
CA MET A 98 2.14 -3.20 -3.32
C MET A 98 1.02 -3.39 -2.32
N LEU A 99 1.32 -3.47 -1.02
CA LEU A 99 0.28 -3.52 0.01
C LEU A 99 -0.63 -2.28 -0.01
N VAL A 100 -0.05 -1.09 -0.18
CA VAL A 100 -0.82 0.16 -0.25
C VAL A 100 -1.72 0.18 -1.49
N LEU A 101 -1.16 -0.10 -2.67
CA LEU A 101 -1.94 -0.08 -3.91
C LEU A 101 -3.04 -1.16 -3.91
N ALA A 102 -2.75 -2.35 -3.37
CA ALA A 102 -3.73 -3.41 -3.19
C ALA A 102 -4.86 -3.02 -2.24
N ALA A 103 -4.54 -2.39 -1.10
CA ALA A 103 -5.55 -1.92 -0.14
C ALA A 103 -6.47 -0.86 -0.76
N VAL A 104 -5.91 0.08 -1.53
CA VAL A 104 -6.69 1.11 -2.24
C VAL A 104 -7.58 0.48 -3.31
N TYR A 105 -7.06 -0.45 -4.11
CA TYR A 105 -7.85 -1.13 -5.14
C TYR A 105 -8.99 -1.99 -4.55
N ASN A 106 -8.79 -2.59 -3.38
CA ASN A 106 -9.75 -3.47 -2.73
C ASN A 106 -10.71 -2.74 -1.76
N CYS A 107 -10.61 -1.42 -1.61
CA CYS A 107 -11.48 -0.67 -0.70
C CYS A 107 -12.88 -0.46 -1.31
N ASN A 108 -13.85 -0.15 -0.44
CA ASN A 108 -15.23 0.17 -0.83
C ASN A 108 -15.45 1.69 -1.04
N ILE A 109 -14.39 2.43 -1.35
CA ILE A 109 -14.40 3.89 -1.53
C ILE A 109 -14.11 4.17 -3.01
N GLU A 110 -15.15 4.51 -3.78
CA GLU A 110 -15.08 4.57 -5.25
C GLU A 110 -13.96 5.47 -5.76
N TRP A 111 -13.89 6.71 -5.27
CA TRP A 111 -12.88 7.69 -5.74
C TRP A 111 -11.44 7.28 -5.40
N LEU A 112 -11.21 6.44 -4.39
CA LEU A 112 -9.88 5.90 -4.06
C LEU A 112 -9.54 4.76 -5.01
N LYS A 113 -10.49 3.85 -5.21
CA LYS A 113 -10.34 2.69 -6.08
C LYS A 113 -10.01 3.08 -7.52
N GLU A 114 -10.67 4.11 -8.04
CA GLU A 114 -10.42 4.65 -9.39
C GLU A 114 -8.97 5.15 -9.61
N LEU A 115 -8.24 5.49 -8.53
CA LEU A 115 -6.85 5.95 -8.63
C LEU A 115 -5.86 4.83 -8.92
N VAL A 116 -6.29 3.56 -8.83
CA VAL A 116 -5.44 2.39 -9.03
C VAL A 116 -6.01 1.52 -10.16
N PRO A 117 -5.53 1.71 -11.40
CA PRO A 117 -5.99 0.93 -12.54
C PRO A 117 -5.66 -0.55 -12.37
N ARG A 118 -6.66 -1.41 -12.59
CA ARG A 118 -6.59 -2.87 -12.41
C ARG A 118 -5.40 -3.50 -13.13
N GLU A 119 -5.30 -3.30 -14.44
CA GLU A 119 -4.30 -3.94 -15.31
C GLU A 119 -2.89 -3.50 -14.92
N LYS A 120 -2.74 -2.22 -14.55
CA LYS A 120 -1.47 -1.66 -14.11
C LYS A 120 -1.04 -2.25 -12.76
N LEU A 121 -1.97 -2.34 -11.81
CA LEU A 121 -1.70 -2.97 -10.51
C LEU A 121 -1.30 -4.43 -10.67
N GLN A 122 -2.08 -5.23 -11.41
CA GLN A 122 -1.80 -6.66 -11.62
C GLN A 122 -0.42 -6.87 -12.26
N GLY A 123 -0.10 -6.10 -13.32
CA GLY A 123 1.19 -6.19 -13.98
C GLY A 123 2.36 -5.84 -13.04
N LEU A 124 2.25 -4.74 -12.30
CA LEU A 124 3.27 -4.31 -11.35
C LEU A 124 3.44 -5.28 -10.18
N LEU A 125 2.33 -5.85 -9.68
CA LEU A 125 2.34 -6.82 -8.58
C LEU A 125 3.13 -8.07 -8.98
N ARG A 126 2.81 -8.66 -10.13
CA ARG A 126 3.47 -9.88 -10.62
C ARG A 126 4.96 -9.67 -10.88
N ARG A 127 5.33 -8.51 -11.44
CA ARG A 127 6.74 -8.14 -11.67
C ARG A 127 7.48 -7.86 -10.36
N THR A 128 6.82 -7.23 -9.39
CA THR A 128 7.39 -7.04 -8.04
C THR A 128 7.64 -8.38 -7.35
N ILE A 129 6.70 -9.33 -7.45
CA ILE A 129 6.88 -10.70 -6.94
C ILE A 129 8.10 -11.36 -7.60
N ALA A 130 8.21 -11.29 -8.93
CA ALA A 130 9.34 -11.87 -9.67
C ALA A 130 10.70 -11.25 -9.26
N PHE A 131 10.73 -9.93 -9.09
CA PHE A 131 11.91 -9.22 -8.59
C PHE A 131 12.32 -9.67 -7.18
N ILE A 132 11.40 -9.67 -6.21
CA ILE A 132 11.69 -10.05 -4.82
C ILE A 132 12.09 -11.53 -4.73
N ARG A 133 11.52 -12.40 -5.58
CA ARG A 133 11.88 -13.83 -5.65
C ARG A 133 13.34 -14.09 -5.96
N ARG A 134 14.03 -13.18 -6.67
CA ARG A 134 15.48 -13.29 -6.92
C ARG A 134 16.31 -13.15 -5.64
N LEU A 135 15.74 -12.56 -4.59
CA LEU A 135 16.40 -12.30 -3.31
C LEU A 135 16.07 -13.35 -2.24
N GLN A 136 15.16 -14.29 -2.52
CA GLN A 136 14.63 -15.24 -1.53
C GLN A 136 15.70 -16.10 -0.84
N GLN A 137 16.78 -16.45 -1.56
CA GLN A 137 17.87 -17.27 -1.03
C GLN A 137 18.72 -16.54 0.01
N ALA A 138 18.64 -15.21 0.03
CA ALA A 138 19.45 -14.37 0.90
C ALA A 138 18.64 -13.75 2.05
N SER A 139 17.31 -13.94 2.12
CA SER A 139 16.48 -13.36 3.17
C SER A 139 15.16 -14.11 3.37
N ASN A 140 14.93 -14.58 4.61
CA ASN A 140 13.64 -15.15 5.02
C ASN A 140 12.50 -14.11 4.96
N VAL A 141 12.82 -12.82 5.13
CA VAL A 141 11.83 -11.74 4.98
C VAL A 141 11.32 -11.68 3.54
N ALA A 142 12.21 -11.84 2.55
CA ALA A 142 11.81 -11.86 1.15
C ALA A 142 10.88 -13.06 0.84
N VAL A 143 11.10 -14.21 1.47
CA VAL A 143 10.21 -15.38 1.36
C VAL A 143 8.81 -15.03 1.88
N SER A 144 8.71 -14.43 3.07
CA SER A 144 7.43 -14.01 3.65
C SER A 144 6.72 -12.95 2.78
N ASP A 145 7.46 -11.94 2.30
CA ASP A 145 6.93 -10.89 1.44
C ASP A 145 6.32 -11.48 0.16
N ILE A 146 6.99 -12.46 -0.47
CA ILE A 146 6.49 -13.16 -1.66
C ILE A 146 5.19 -13.90 -1.36
N LEU A 147 5.13 -14.67 -0.27
CA LEU A 147 3.95 -15.47 0.08
C LEU A 147 2.72 -14.57 0.28
N ILE A 148 2.91 -13.41 0.92
CA ILE A 148 1.85 -12.42 1.12
C ILE A 148 1.39 -11.83 -0.23
N LEU A 149 2.33 -11.40 -1.08
CA LEU A 149 1.99 -10.80 -2.37
C LEU A 149 1.32 -11.80 -3.32
N GLU A 150 1.73 -13.07 -3.32
CA GLU A 150 1.08 -14.13 -4.10
C GLU A 150 -0.34 -14.41 -3.60
N ALA A 151 -0.57 -14.38 -2.29
CA ALA A 151 -1.91 -14.52 -1.74
C ALA A 151 -2.81 -13.34 -2.16
N ILE A 152 -2.25 -12.12 -2.18
CA ILE A 152 -2.94 -10.92 -2.68
C ILE A 152 -3.26 -11.06 -4.18
N ASP A 153 -2.31 -11.47 -5.04
CA ASP A 153 -2.54 -11.64 -6.48
C ASP A 153 -3.69 -12.62 -6.74
N ARG A 154 -3.69 -13.78 -6.07
CA ARG A 154 -4.76 -14.78 -6.20
C ARG A 154 -6.12 -14.25 -5.73
N THR A 155 -6.14 -13.42 -4.70
CA THR A 155 -7.39 -12.89 -4.12
C THR A 155 -7.99 -11.78 -4.99
N LEU A 156 -7.15 -10.87 -5.49
CA LEU A 156 -7.60 -9.71 -6.26
C LEU A 156 -7.77 -10.00 -7.75
N PHE A 157 -7.00 -10.96 -8.28
CA PHE A 157 -6.97 -11.30 -9.71
C PHE A 157 -7.05 -12.82 -9.91
N PRO A 158 -8.16 -13.46 -9.51
CA PRO A 158 -8.36 -14.87 -9.81
C PRO A 158 -8.27 -15.08 -11.33
N GLU A 159 -7.58 -16.14 -11.75
CA GLU A 159 -7.65 -16.55 -13.14
C GLU A 159 -9.12 -16.81 -13.47
N SER A 160 -9.64 -16.08 -14.45
CA SER A 160 -10.97 -16.38 -14.98
C SER A 160 -10.85 -17.78 -15.54
N ASP A 161 -11.63 -18.75 -15.03
CA ASP A 161 -11.79 -20.04 -15.72
C ASP A 161 -12.14 -19.70 -17.18
N GLY A 162 -11.24 -20.09 -18.08
CA GLY A 162 -11.34 -19.81 -19.52
C GLY A 162 -12.57 -20.42 -20.16
#